data_AF-A0A518ACH0-F1
#
_entry.id   AF-A0A518ACH0-F1
#
_cell.length_a   1.000
_cell.length_b   1.000
_cell.length_c   1.000
_cell.angle_alpha   90.00
_cell.angle_beta   90.00
_cell.angle_gamma   90.00
#
_symmetry.space_group_name_H-M   'P 1'
#
loop_
_entity.id
_entity.type
_entity.pdbx_description
1 polymer ?
#
loop_
_entity_poly.entity_id
_entity_poly.type
_entity_poly.pdbx_seq_one_letter_code
_entity_poly.pdbx_strand_id
1 'polypeptide(L)'
;MNVDSHLVHLVHDILFREWDPLGVNDDEKAVREYSRYIVGIVQLLKSGADERRVAEHLLRIQENELGISPRDPQRDQVIAARLLVAYEIARRRIRPARSAEELLERYQAGERVFNGSRIETDESGILAG
;
A
#
# COMPACT_ATOMS: atom_id res chain seq x y z
N MET A 1 10.09 6.01 3.53
CA MET A 1 9.73 4.91 2.63
C MET A 1 8.51 5.36 1.83
N ASN A 2 8.55 5.31 0.49
CA ASN A 2 7.45 5.81 -0.37
C ASN A 2 6.25 4.84 -0.27
N VAL A 3 5.03 5.36 -0.02
CA VAL A 3 3.77 4.58 0.03
C VAL A 3 3.64 3.67 -1.18
N ASP A 4 4.05 4.21 -2.33
CA ASP A 4 3.94 3.55 -3.62
C ASP A 4 4.83 2.32 -3.70
N SER A 5 6.05 2.38 -3.13
CA SER A 5 6.97 1.24 -3.12
C SER A 5 6.47 0.11 -2.22
N HIS A 6 5.88 0.41 -1.06
CA HIS A 6 5.35 -0.63 -0.17
C HIS A 6 4.10 -1.29 -0.74
N LEU A 7 3.18 -0.49 -1.29
CA LEU A 7 1.97 -0.99 -1.94
C LEU A 7 2.30 -1.85 -3.17
N VAL A 8 3.28 -1.42 -3.99
CA VAL A 8 3.76 -2.20 -5.15
C VAL A 8 4.25 -3.58 -4.72
N HIS A 9 5.02 -3.68 -3.63
CA HIS A 9 5.46 -4.98 -3.13
C HIS A 9 4.30 -5.85 -2.62
N LEU A 10 3.35 -5.28 -1.88
CA LEU A 10 2.19 -6.04 -1.39
C LEU A 10 1.31 -6.56 -2.55
N VAL A 11 1.06 -5.73 -3.56
CA VAL A 11 0.29 -6.13 -4.75
C VAL A 11 1.04 -7.23 -5.49
N HIS A 12 2.34 -7.07 -5.69
CA HIS A 12 3.17 -8.08 -6.36
C HIS A 12 3.14 -9.43 -5.64
N ASP A 13 3.33 -9.45 -4.32
CA ASP A 13 3.27 -10.67 -3.52
C ASP A 13 1.89 -11.36 -3.61
N ILE A 14 0.79 -10.60 -3.54
CA ILE A 14 -0.56 -11.15 -3.66
C ILE A 14 -0.78 -11.78 -5.05
N LEU A 15 -0.36 -11.10 -6.12
CA LEU A 15 -0.51 -11.62 -7.48
C LEU A 15 0.31 -12.89 -7.70
N PHE A 16 1.59 -12.89 -7.30
CA PHE A 16 2.49 -14.02 -7.54
C PHE A 16 2.21 -15.19 -6.61
N ARG A 17 1.94 -14.98 -5.31
CA ARG A 17 1.83 -16.09 -4.35
C ARG A 17 0.42 -16.66 -4.23
N GLU A 18 -0.61 -15.88 -4.55
CA GLU A 18 -1.99 -16.24 -4.21
C GLU A 18 -2.92 -16.26 -5.41
N TRP A 19 -2.86 -15.25 -6.27
CA TRP A 19 -3.73 -15.20 -7.45
C TRP A 19 -3.29 -16.24 -8.49
N ASP A 20 -2.03 -16.13 -8.93
CA ASP A 20 -1.32 -17.03 -9.84
C ASP A 20 -2.19 -17.93 -10.75
N PRO A 21 -2.93 -17.34 -11.70
CA PRO A 21 -3.81 -18.10 -12.57
C PRO A 21 -3.04 -18.99 -13.58
N LEU A 22 -1.75 -18.72 -13.80
CA LEU A 22 -0.88 -19.55 -14.64
C LEU A 22 -0.25 -20.73 -13.91
N GLY A 23 -0.25 -20.74 -12.57
CA GLY A 23 0.41 -21.79 -11.78
C GLY A 23 1.93 -21.75 -11.88
N VAL A 24 2.52 -20.56 -12.01
CA VAL A 24 3.97 -20.36 -12.16
C VAL A 24 4.67 -19.94 -10.87
N ASN A 25 3.94 -19.84 -9.76
CA ASN A 25 4.47 -19.36 -8.48
C ASN A 25 5.53 -20.28 -7.85
N ASP A 26 5.60 -21.54 -8.28
CA ASP A 26 6.65 -22.49 -7.90
C ASP A 26 8.01 -22.18 -8.57
N ASP A 27 8.04 -21.35 -9.62
CA ASP A 27 9.27 -20.84 -10.23
C ASP A 27 9.50 -19.37 -9.85
N GLU A 28 10.41 -19.13 -8.91
CA GLU A 28 10.80 -17.78 -8.51
C GLU A 28 11.31 -16.91 -9.69
N LYS A 29 11.73 -17.51 -10.82
CA LYS A 29 12.12 -16.75 -12.02
C LYS A 29 10.91 -16.18 -12.76
N ALA A 30 9.73 -16.78 -12.61
CA ALA A 30 8.48 -16.29 -13.19
C ALA A 30 7.88 -15.11 -12.42
N VAL A 31 8.52 -14.68 -11.33
CA VAL A 31 8.08 -13.54 -10.51
C VAL A 31 7.89 -12.24 -11.29
N ARG A 32 8.59 -12.09 -12.42
CA ARG A 32 8.52 -10.93 -13.31
C ARG A 32 7.29 -10.94 -14.22
N GLU A 33 6.63 -12.09 -14.41
CA GLU A 33 5.46 -12.23 -15.29
C GLU A 33 4.32 -11.32 -14.83
N TYR A 34 4.11 -11.21 -13.52
CA TYR A 34 3.06 -10.38 -12.96
C TYR A 34 3.42 -8.90 -12.81
N SER A 35 4.69 -8.53 -12.98
CA SER A 35 5.15 -7.15 -12.76
C SER A 35 4.43 -6.12 -13.64
N ARG A 36 4.04 -6.52 -14.85
CA ARG A 36 3.39 -5.61 -15.82
C ARG A 36 1.99 -5.16 -15.38
N TYR A 37 1.29 -5.94 -14.56
CA TYR A 37 -0.08 -5.65 -14.12
C TYR A 37 -0.12 -4.76 -12.88
N ILE A 38 0.96 -4.71 -12.11
CA ILE A 38 1.00 -4.02 -10.81
C ILE A 38 0.61 -2.56 -10.95
N VAL A 39 1.15 -1.85 -11.94
CA VAL A 39 0.91 -0.41 -12.10
C VAL A 39 -0.58 -0.13 -12.33
N GLY A 40 -1.23 -0.90 -13.20
CA GLY A 40 -2.67 -0.76 -13.49
C GLY A 40 -3.53 -1.04 -12.27
N ILE A 41 -3.20 -2.10 -11.51
CA ILE A 41 -3.91 -2.46 -10.28
C ILE A 41 -3.72 -1.40 -9.20
N VAL A 42 -2.50 -0.89 -8.99
CA VAL A 42 -2.23 0.17 -8.02
C VAL A 42 -2.99 1.45 -8.37
N GLN A 43 -3.03 1.83 -9.65
CA GLN A 43 -3.83 2.97 -10.10
C GLN A 43 -5.32 2.76 -9.87
N LEU A 44 -5.83 1.55 -10.14
CA LEU A 44 -7.22 1.18 -9.89
C LEU A 44 -7.57 1.29 -8.40
N LEU A 45 -6.73 0.77 -7.50
CA LEU A 45 -6.93 0.87 -6.06
C LEU A 45 -6.91 2.33 -5.58
N LYS A 46 -5.95 3.13 -6.06
CA LYS A 46 -5.87 4.57 -5.75
C LYS A 46 -7.06 5.37 -6.24
N SER A 47 -7.75 4.91 -7.28
CA SER A 47 -8.97 5.56 -7.78
C SER A 47 -10.21 5.32 -6.90
N GLY A 48 -10.08 4.50 -5.84
CA GLY A 48 -11.19 4.14 -4.96
C GLY A 48 -12.12 3.09 -5.56
N ALA A 49 -11.59 2.19 -6.39
CA ALA A 49 -12.33 1.07 -6.91
C ALA A 49 -12.87 0.16 -5.77
N ASP A 50 -14.09 -0.32 -5.94
CA ASP A 50 -14.68 -1.32 -5.06
C ASP A 50 -14.20 -2.74 -5.41
N GLU A 51 -14.53 -3.70 -4.55
CA GLU A 51 -14.11 -5.10 -4.71
C GLU A 51 -14.53 -5.67 -6.06
N ARG A 52 -15.76 -5.37 -6.49
CA ARG A 52 -16.30 -5.85 -7.76
C ARG A 52 -15.49 -5.34 -8.95
N ARG A 53 -15.16 -4.04 -8.99
CA ARG A 53 -14.34 -3.47 -10.07
C ARG A 53 -12.93 -4.04 -10.10
N VAL A 54 -12.35 -4.33 -8.93
CA VAL A 54 -11.03 -4.97 -8.86
C VAL A 54 -11.10 -6.41 -9.38
N ALA A 55 -12.10 -7.19 -8.96
CA ALA A 55 -12.32 -8.56 -9.47
C ALA A 55 -12.57 -8.59 -10.98
N GLU A 56 -13.42 -7.69 -11.51
CA GLU A 56 -13.65 -7.53 -12.95
C GLU A 56 -12.37 -7.14 -13.71
N HIS A 57 -11.44 -6.42 -13.07
CA HIS A 57 -10.15 -6.11 -13.68
C HIS A 57 -9.23 -7.33 -13.72
N LEU A 58 -9.16 -8.12 -12.65
CA LEU A 58 -8.41 -9.38 -12.61
C LEU A 58 -8.93 -10.38 -13.66
N LEU A 59 -10.24 -10.48 -13.80
CA LEU A 59 -10.89 -11.27 -14.85
C LEU A 59 -10.43 -10.82 -16.24
N ARG A 60 -10.46 -9.51 -16.53
CA ARG A 60 -10.01 -8.97 -17.81
C ARG A 60 -8.53 -9.24 -18.09
N ILE A 61 -7.68 -9.27 -17.07
CA ILE A 61 -6.27 -9.66 -17.25
C ILE A 61 -6.18 -11.13 -17.65
N GLN A 62 -6.91 -12.02 -16.98
CA GLN A 62 -6.95 -13.45 -17.34
C GLN A 62 -7.40 -13.64 -18.80
N GLU A 63 -8.50 -13.02 -19.20
CA GLU A 63 -9.08 -13.24 -20.52
C GLU A 63 -8.29 -12.57 -21.65
N ASN A 64 -7.94 -11.30 -21.48
CA ASN A 64 -7.38 -10.50 -22.58
C ASN A 64 -5.85 -10.54 -22.64
N GLU A 65 -5.19 -10.66 -21.49
CA GLU A 65 -3.75 -10.52 -21.38
C GLU A 65 -3.03 -11.85 -21.20
N LEU A 66 -3.67 -12.82 -20.54
CA LEU A 66 -3.18 -14.17 -20.35
C LEU A 66 -3.84 -15.19 -21.31
N GLY A 67 -4.98 -14.85 -21.90
CA GLY A 67 -5.69 -15.72 -22.85
C GLY A 67 -6.30 -16.96 -22.21
N ILE A 68 -6.66 -16.89 -20.91
CA ILE A 68 -7.20 -18.01 -20.15
C ILE A 68 -8.61 -17.69 -19.65
N SER A 69 -9.46 -18.71 -19.61
CA SER A 69 -10.76 -18.63 -18.95
C SER A 69 -10.61 -18.94 -17.46
N PRO A 70 -11.14 -18.11 -16.56
CA PRO A 70 -11.06 -18.36 -15.13
C PRO A 70 -11.77 -19.67 -14.79
N ARG A 71 -11.09 -20.52 -14.02
CA ARG A 71 -11.69 -21.76 -13.51
C ARG A 71 -12.63 -21.51 -12.33
N ASP A 72 -12.40 -20.44 -11.57
CA ASP A 72 -13.19 -20.07 -10.39
C ASP A 72 -13.33 -18.54 -10.27
N PRO A 73 -14.46 -17.97 -10.68
CA PRO A 73 -14.73 -16.53 -10.56
C PRO A 73 -14.76 -16.01 -9.11
N GLN A 74 -14.99 -16.88 -8.12
CA GLN A 74 -15.00 -16.47 -6.70
C GLN A 74 -13.58 -16.21 -6.20
N ARG A 75 -12.58 -16.87 -6.79
CA ARG A 75 -11.17 -16.64 -6.47
C ARG A 75 -10.77 -15.19 -6.73
N ASP A 76 -11.20 -14.61 -7.85
CA ASP A 76 -10.89 -13.21 -8.18
C ASP A 76 -11.52 -12.22 -7.18
N GLN A 77 -12.69 -12.54 -6.62
CA GLN A 77 -13.32 -11.73 -5.56
C GLN A 77 -12.50 -11.77 -4.27
N VAL A 78 -12.04 -12.97 -3.87
CA VAL A 78 -11.17 -13.11 -2.69
C VAL A 78 -9.86 -12.35 -2.87
N ILE A 79 -9.22 -12.44 -4.04
CA ILE A 79 -7.99 -11.69 -4.34
C ILE A 79 -8.26 -10.18 -4.36
N ALA A 80 -9.38 -9.74 -4.94
CA ALA A 80 -9.78 -8.34 -4.92
C ALA A 80 -9.94 -7.79 -3.48
N ALA A 81 -10.60 -8.54 -2.60
CA ALA A 81 -10.73 -8.18 -1.19
C ALA A 81 -9.36 -8.06 -0.50
N ARG A 82 -8.43 -8.98 -0.77
CA ARG A 82 -7.06 -8.93 -0.21
C ARG A 82 -6.26 -7.74 -0.71
N LEU A 83 -6.39 -7.38 -1.99
CA LEU A 83 -5.75 -6.19 -2.57
C LEU A 83 -6.27 -4.89 -1.92
N LEU A 84 -7.58 -4.81 -1.64
CA LEU A 84 -8.17 -3.66 -0.93
C LEU A 84 -7.66 -3.57 0.51
N VAL A 85 -7.58 -4.69 1.23
CA VAL A 85 -6.99 -4.72 2.58
C VAL A 85 -5.52 -4.31 2.55
N ALA A 86 -4.74 -4.78 1.59
CA ALA A 86 -3.34 -4.39 1.42
C ALA A 86 -3.19 -2.88 1.17
N TYR A 87 -4.08 -2.31 0.35
CA TYR A 87 -4.13 -0.86 0.11
C TYR A 87 -4.42 -0.09 1.40
N GLU A 88 -5.40 -0.52 2.18
CA GLU A 88 -5.73 0.11 3.47
C GLU A 88 -4.58 0.01 4.48
N ILE A 89 -3.87 -1.11 4.55
CA ILE A 89 -2.69 -1.27 5.41
C ILE A 89 -1.58 -0.29 4.98
N ALA A 90 -1.29 -0.22 3.68
CA ALA A 90 -0.28 0.69 3.13
C ALA A 90 -0.61 2.16 3.42
N ARG A 91 -1.88 2.55 3.34
CA ARG A 91 -2.36 3.89 3.70
C ARG A 91 -2.27 4.17 5.19
N ARG A 92 -2.62 3.22 6.06
CA ARG A 92 -2.62 3.41 7.52
C ARG A 92 -1.22 3.52 8.10
N ARG A 93 -0.24 2.79 7.54
CA ARG A 93 1.18 2.88 7.94
C ARG A 93 1.81 4.25 7.65
N ILE A 94 1.18 5.03 6.77
CA ILE A 94 1.56 6.41 6.47
C ILE A 94 0.27 7.23 6.49
N ARG A 95 -0.44 7.26 7.63
CA ARG A 95 -1.25 8.44 7.95
C ARG A 95 -0.27 9.61 7.92
N PRO A 96 -0.43 10.63 7.04
CA PRO A 96 0.35 11.85 7.20
C PRO A 96 0.17 12.29 8.66
N ALA A 97 1.22 12.87 9.25
CA ALA A 97 1.06 13.60 10.50
C ALA A 97 -0.23 14.43 10.34
N ARG A 98 -1.16 14.20 11.28
CA ARG A 98 -2.52 14.76 11.41
C ARG A 98 -2.66 16.11 10.68
N SER A 99 -3.83 16.40 10.09
CA SER A 99 -4.05 17.66 9.37
C SER A 99 -3.54 18.86 10.18
N ALA A 100 -3.11 19.94 9.52
CA ALA A 100 -2.60 21.12 10.23
C ALA A 100 -3.59 21.62 11.31
N GLU A 101 -4.88 21.47 11.06
CA GLU A 101 -5.97 21.73 12.02
C GLU A 101 -5.92 20.82 13.24
N GLU A 102 -5.81 19.50 13.05
CA GLU A 102 -5.74 18.53 14.13
C GLU A 102 -4.40 18.63 14.91
N LEU A 103 -3.32 19.09 14.27
CA LEU A 103 -2.08 19.49 14.98
C LEU A 103 -2.27 20.79 15.79
N LEU A 104 -3.01 21.76 15.23
CA LEU A 104 -3.33 23.02 15.92
C LEU A 104 -4.20 22.76 17.16
N GLU A 105 -5.23 21.91 17.03
CA GLU A 105 -6.13 21.55 18.13
C GLU A 105 -5.36 20.94 19.31
N ARG A 106 -4.38 20.07 19.03
CA ARG A 106 -3.54 19.47 20.08
C ARG A 106 -2.58 20.46 20.72
N TYR A 107 -2.02 21.37 19.91
CA TYR A 107 -1.20 22.47 20.42
C TYR A 107 -2.03 23.39 21.33
N GLN A 108 -3.24 23.75 20.90
CA GLN A 108 -4.20 24.53 21.70
C GLN A 108 -4.69 23.78 22.94
N ALA A 109 -4.78 22.45 22.88
CA ALA A 109 -5.09 21.58 24.01
C ALA A 109 -3.90 21.33 24.96
N GLY A 110 -2.73 21.88 24.68
CA GLY A 110 -1.54 21.79 25.54
C GLY A 110 -0.81 20.44 25.50
N GLU A 111 -1.11 19.58 24.53
CA GLU A 111 -0.38 18.32 24.36
C GLU A 111 1.00 18.58 23.74
N ARG A 112 2.07 18.15 24.43
CA ARG A 112 3.45 18.23 23.92
C ARG A 112 3.60 17.36 22.67
N VAL A 113 3.54 17.97 21.49
CA VAL A 113 3.95 17.36 20.23
C VAL A 113 5.48 17.26 20.21
N PHE A 114 6.00 16.06 20.43
CA PHE A 114 7.43 15.78 20.31
C PHE A 114 7.82 15.82 18.82
N ASN A 115 8.23 16.99 18.33
CA ASN A 115 8.86 17.10 17.02
C ASN A 115 10.34 16.75 17.19
N GLY A 116 10.76 15.63 16.60
CA GLY A 116 12.08 15.06 16.81
C GLY A 116 13.21 16.06 16.53
N SER A 117 14.13 16.13 17.50
CA SER A 117 15.52 16.58 17.40
C SER A 117 15.79 18.07 17.19
N ARG A 118 15.96 18.79 18.30
CA ARG A 118 17.21 19.51 18.63
C ARG A 118 17.22 19.85 20.12
N ILE A 119 18.01 19.13 20.92
CA ILE A 119 18.48 19.66 22.20
C ILE A 119 19.64 20.60 21.81
N GLU A 120 19.34 21.89 21.70
CA GLU A 120 20.37 22.91 21.92
C GLU A 120 20.56 23.01 23.43
N THR A 121 21.64 22.44 23.95
CA THR A 121 22.18 22.91 25.22
C THR A 121 22.86 24.25 24.91
N ASP A 122 22.14 25.35 25.14
CA ASP A 122 22.81 26.55 25.58
C ASP A 122 23.19 26.34 27.05
N GLU A 123 24.47 26.49 27.35
CA GLU A 123 24.92 26.74 28.71
C GLU A 123 26.15 27.66 28.65
N SER A 124 25.90 28.89 28.20
CA SER A 124 26.72 30.02 28.64
C SER A 124 26.25 30.41 30.04
N GLY A 125 26.78 29.73 31.06
CA GLY A 125 26.58 30.04 32.47
C GLY A 125 27.89 30.53 33.09
N ILE A 126 28.14 31.83 32.96
CA ILE A 126 29.16 32.55 33.72
C ILE A 126 29.00 32.27 35.21
N LEU A 127 30.08 31.88 35.89
CA LEU A 127 30.27 32.18 37.31
C LEU A 127 31.66 32.79 37.50
N ALA A 128 31.66 34.11 37.64
CA ALA A 128 32.66 34.83 38.41
C ALA A 128 32.39 34.56 39.90
N GLY A 129 33.47 34.37 40.67
CA GLY A 129 33.46 34.13 42.12
C GLY A 129 34.74 33.46 42.57
#